data_AF-A0A7R9JY00-F1
#
_entry.id   AF-A0A7R9JY00-F1
#
_cell.length_a   1.000
_cell.length_b   1.000
_cell.length_c   1.000
_cell.angle_alpha   90.00
_cell.angle_beta   90.00
_cell.angle_gamma   90.00
#
_symmetry.space_group_name_H-M   'P 1'
#
loop_
_entity.id
_entity.type
_entity.pdbx_description
1 polymer ?
#
loop_
_entity_poly.entity_id
_entity_poly.type
_entity_poly.pdbx_seq_one_letter_code
_entity_poly.pdbx_strand_id
1 'polypeptide(L)'
;MSTDSIDKLYKLFGILADAKDKIGEHADEYLEILMAVKGSSKEKRLASQFIARFFKHFPTYADQAIEAQLDLCEDEDIAIRKQAIKDLPSLCKDSKDHTHKISDILAQLLQAEDSTELAAVHNSLMTLLKIDAKGTLSGLFSQIINGDDLIRERCIKFVTSKIKSLGHEVITKEVEDYLITECKKVLQDVNAEEFYQLLELLSWTRLGQTVAGQQELVDMIAEQADLNQDFEPQSPDNENVDRLLHCFKLALPYFSVSTFLACFKLALLYFS
;
A
#
# COMPACT_ATOMS: atom_id res chain seq x y z
N MET A 1 3.83 29.96 -28.74
CA MET A 1 2.44 29.56 -28.40
C MET A 1 2.46 29.17 -26.93
N SER A 2 2.10 30.06 -25.99
CA SER A 2 2.52 29.82 -24.58
C SER A 2 1.88 30.65 -23.45
N THR A 3 0.91 31.53 -23.69
CA THR A 3 0.24 32.31 -22.61
C THR A 3 -1.28 32.11 -22.60
N ASP A 4 -1.89 32.15 -23.79
CA ASP A 4 -3.36 32.10 -23.93
C ASP A 4 -4.00 30.81 -23.38
N SER A 5 -3.34 29.66 -23.54
CA SER A 5 -3.86 28.38 -23.03
C SER A 5 -3.76 28.23 -21.50
N ILE A 6 -2.72 28.79 -20.89
CA ILE A 6 -2.58 28.85 -19.43
C ILE A 6 -3.62 29.80 -18.83
N ASP A 7 -3.80 30.97 -19.45
CA ASP A 7 -4.82 31.94 -19.05
C ASP A 7 -6.23 31.34 -19.19
N LYS A 8 -6.46 30.52 -20.23
CA LYS A 8 -7.71 29.76 -20.39
C LYS A 8 -7.92 28.81 -19.21
N LEU A 9 -6.92 28.01 -18.83
CA LEU A 9 -7.04 27.09 -17.68
C LEU A 9 -7.37 27.83 -16.37
N TYR A 10 -6.76 28.97 -16.10
CA TYR A 10 -7.10 29.76 -14.92
C TYR A 10 -8.52 30.34 -14.98
N LYS A 11 -9.01 30.73 -16.16
CA LYS A 11 -10.41 31.14 -16.34
C LYS A 11 -11.37 30.00 -16.05
N LEU A 12 -11.11 28.79 -16.57
CA LEU A 12 -11.90 27.60 -16.28
C LEU A 12 -11.91 27.28 -14.79
N PHE A 13 -10.75 27.33 -14.14
CA PHE A 13 -10.64 27.17 -12.68
C PHE A 13 -11.48 28.21 -11.94
N GLY A 14 -11.44 29.48 -12.35
CA GLY A 14 -12.23 30.56 -11.76
C GLY A 14 -13.73 30.29 -11.85
N ILE A 15 -14.20 29.88 -13.03
CA ILE A 15 -15.62 29.51 -13.25
C ILE A 15 -16.05 28.41 -12.28
N LEU A 16 -15.28 27.31 -12.20
CA LEU A 16 -15.61 26.20 -11.32
C LEU A 16 -15.53 26.57 -9.84
N ALA A 17 -14.53 27.36 -9.43
CA ALA A 17 -14.38 27.81 -8.05
C ALA A 17 -15.51 28.76 -7.61
N ASP A 18 -16.01 29.62 -8.51
CA ASP A 18 -17.03 30.61 -8.20
C ASP A 18 -18.47 30.07 -8.32
N ALA A 19 -18.66 28.92 -8.99
CA ALA A 19 -19.98 28.33 -9.27
C ALA A 19 -20.74 27.85 -8.02
N LYS A 20 -20.05 27.57 -6.91
CA LYS A 20 -20.64 27.08 -5.64
C LYS A 20 -21.61 25.89 -5.89
N ASP A 21 -22.88 26.04 -5.52
CA ASP A 21 -23.91 25.00 -5.66
C ASP A 21 -24.27 24.70 -7.13
N LYS A 22 -23.92 25.59 -8.06
CA LYS A 22 -24.15 25.43 -9.50
C LYS A 22 -23.00 24.74 -10.24
N ILE A 23 -21.97 24.28 -9.53
CA ILE A 23 -20.79 23.68 -10.17
C ILE A 23 -21.14 22.50 -11.09
N GLY A 24 -22.20 21.74 -10.78
CA GLY A 24 -22.67 20.66 -11.63
C GLY A 24 -23.20 21.10 -13.00
N GLU A 25 -23.53 22.38 -13.18
CA GLU A 25 -23.92 22.96 -14.48
C GLU A 25 -22.70 23.24 -15.38
N HIS A 26 -21.48 23.23 -14.83
CA HIS A 26 -20.23 23.56 -15.52
C HIS A 26 -19.41 22.31 -15.91
N ALA A 27 -20.10 21.28 -16.41
CA ALA A 27 -19.48 20.04 -16.84
C ALA A 27 -18.52 20.25 -18.02
N ASP A 28 -18.86 21.14 -18.95
CA ASP A 28 -18.06 21.42 -20.14
C ASP A 28 -16.70 22.02 -19.76
N GLU A 29 -16.68 22.94 -18.78
CA GLU A 29 -15.44 23.53 -18.27
C GLU A 29 -14.55 22.50 -17.59
N TYR A 30 -15.14 21.54 -16.86
CA TYR A 30 -14.38 20.44 -16.27
C TYR A 30 -13.82 19.51 -17.34
N LEU A 31 -14.59 19.18 -18.37
CA LEU A 31 -14.13 18.38 -19.51
C LEU A 31 -12.98 19.05 -20.26
N GLU A 32 -13.02 20.37 -20.43
CA GLU A 32 -11.90 21.12 -21.02
C GLU A 32 -10.62 21.02 -20.17
N ILE A 33 -10.75 21.02 -18.84
CA ILE A 33 -9.61 20.79 -17.93
C ILE A 33 -9.07 19.36 -18.10
N LEU A 34 -9.93 18.35 -18.24
CA LEU A 34 -9.49 16.96 -18.49
C LEU A 34 -8.70 16.87 -19.81
N MET A 35 -9.09 17.61 -20.84
CA MET A 35 -8.37 17.60 -22.13
C MET A 35 -6.99 18.26 -22.06
N ALA A 36 -6.74 19.12 -21.08
CA ALA A 36 -5.49 19.86 -20.95
C ALA A 36 -4.29 18.99 -20.54
N VAL A 37 -4.51 17.73 -20.16
CA VAL A 37 -3.44 16.74 -19.95
C VAL A 37 -2.66 16.43 -21.24
N LYS A 38 -3.19 16.82 -22.41
CA LYS A 38 -2.53 16.70 -23.72
C LYS A 38 -1.77 17.97 -24.13
N GLY A 39 -1.74 19.00 -23.27
CA GLY A 39 -1.12 20.29 -23.53
C GLY A 39 0.39 20.32 -23.24
N SER A 40 0.92 21.53 -23.04
CA SER A 40 2.31 21.75 -22.63
C SER A 40 2.60 21.30 -21.20
N SER A 41 3.88 21.18 -20.82
CA SER A 41 4.30 20.83 -19.43
C SER A 41 3.70 21.75 -18.36
N LYS A 42 3.41 23.02 -18.69
CA LYS A 42 2.73 23.93 -17.75
C LYS A 42 1.23 23.65 -17.65
N GLU A 43 0.57 23.35 -18.77
CA GLU A 43 -0.85 23.01 -18.80
C GLU A 43 -1.11 21.70 -18.05
N LYS A 44 -0.31 20.67 -18.31
CA LYS A 44 -0.38 19.37 -17.65
C LYS A 44 -0.29 19.47 -16.12
N ARG A 45 0.64 20.28 -15.60
CA ARG A 45 0.79 20.53 -14.14
C ARG A 45 -0.43 21.22 -13.54
N LEU A 46 -1.05 22.15 -14.26
CA LEU A 46 -2.28 22.80 -13.81
C LEU A 46 -3.47 21.87 -13.89
N ALA A 47 -3.58 21.12 -15.00
CA ALA A 47 -4.62 20.12 -15.21
C ALA A 47 -4.64 19.11 -14.05
N SER A 48 -3.50 18.53 -13.67
CA SER A 48 -3.39 17.62 -12.50
C SER A 48 -4.09 18.17 -11.25
N GLN A 49 -3.73 19.40 -10.86
CA GLN A 49 -4.25 20.03 -9.65
C GLN A 49 -5.74 20.34 -9.77
N PHE A 50 -6.19 20.76 -10.95
CA PHE A 50 -7.57 21.17 -11.19
C PHE A 50 -8.50 19.95 -11.29
N ILE A 51 -8.06 18.88 -11.95
CA ILE A 51 -8.74 17.58 -11.99
C ILE A 51 -9.03 17.13 -10.55
N ALA A 52 -7.98 17.05 -9.74
CA ALA A 52 -8.08 16.61 -8.35
C ALA A 52 -8.93 17.54 -7.48
N ARG A 53 -8.86 18.86 -7.71
CA ARG A 53 -9.61 19.85 -6.95
C ARG A 53 -11.12 19.72 -7.12
N PHE A 54 -11.58 19.48 -8.34
CA PHE A 54 -13.01 19.51 -8.68
C PHE A 54 -13.64 18.13 -8.84
N PHE A 55 -12.85 17.05 -8.83
CA PHE A 55 -13.27 15.66 -9.02
C PHE A 55 -14.62 15.29 -8.39
N LYS A 56 -14.79 15.57 -7.10
CA LYS A 56 -15.98 15.20 -6.33
C LYS A 56 -17.30 15.80 -6.85
N HIS A 57 -17.22 16.88 -7.62
CA HIS A 57 -18.39 17.60 -8.12
C HIS A 57 -18.92 17.01 -9.43
N PHE A 58 -18.15 16.12 -10.06
CA PHE A 58 -18.41 15.58 -11.39
C PHE A 58 -18.38 14.04 -11.41
N PRO A 59 -19.21 13.35 -10.60
CA PRO A 59 -19.17 11.89 -10.49
C PRO A 59 -19.42 11.16 -11.82
N THR A 60 -20.21 11.76 -12.73
CA THR A 60 -20.44 11.24 -14.09
C THR A 60 -19.15 11.09 -14.91
N TYR A 61 -18.12 11.89 -14.61
CA TYR A 61 -16.84 11.91 -15.31
C TYR A 61 -15.70 11.32 -14.45
N ALA A 62 -16.02 10.60 -13.37
CA ALA A 62 -15.01 10.08 -12.44
C ALA A 62 -13.98 9.17 -13.12
N ASP A 63 -14.43 8.23 -13.95
CA ASP A 63 -13.52 7.32 -14.67
C ASP A 63 -12.60 8.08 -15.63
N GLN A 64 -13.15 9.01 -16.41
CA GLN A 64 -12.38 9.84 -17.34
C GLN A 64 -11.38 10.74 -16.61
N ALA A 65 -11.75 11.30 -15.46
CA ALA A 65 -10.87 12.12 -14.65
C ALA A 65 -9.73 11.31 -14.03
N ILE A 66 -10.02 10.07 -13.58
CA ILE A 66 -8.99 9.15 -13.11
C ILE A 66 -8.05 8.81 -14.26
N GLU A 67 -8.54 8.38 -15.42
CA GLU A 67 -7.71 8.08 -16.60
C GLU A 67 -6.83 9.26 -17.00
N ALA A 68 -7.38 10.48 -17.06
CA ALA A 68 -6.60 11.67 -17.35
C ALA A 68 -5.49 11.94 -16.31
N GLN A 69 -5.76 11.65 -15.02
CA GLN A 69 -4.76 11.79 -13.96
C GLN A 69 -3.66 10.71 -14.07
N LEU A 70 -4.01 9.50 -14.53
CA LEU A 70 -3.09 8.40 -14.74
C LEU A 70 -2.19 8.63 -15.95
N ASP A 71 -2.72 9.18 -17.05
CA ASP A 71 -1.92 9.62 -18.19
C ASP A 71 -0.79 10.57 -17.75
N LEU A 72 -1.06 11.44 -16.77
CA LEU A 72 -0.05 12.34 -16.21
C LEU A 72 0.96 11.63 -15.29
N CYS A 73 0.58 10.52 -14.66
CA CYS A 73 1.50 9.68 -13.87
C CYS A 73 2.50 8.93 -14.76
N GLU A 74 2.24 8.82 -16.06
CA GLU A 74 3.10 8.18 -17.05
C GLU A 74 3.85 9.18 -17.95
N ASP A 75 3.81 10.48 -17.62
CA ASP A 75 4.42 11.54 -18.42
C ASP A 75 5.96 11.41 -18.49
N GLU A 76 6.55 11.81 -19.62
CA GLU A 76 8.02 11.83 -19.79
C GLU A 76 8.70 12.78 -18.78
N ASP A 77 8.04 13.89 -18.42
CA ASP A 77 8.54 14.86 -17.44
C ASP A 77 8.25 14.39 -16.00
N ILE A 78 9.31 14.02 -15.29
CA ILE A 78 9.24 13.59 -13.89
C ILE A 78 8.57 14.63 -12.96
N ALA A 79 8.67 15.92 -13.26
CA ALA A 79 8.00 16.94 -12.46
C ALA A 79 6.48 16.88 -12.61
N ILE A 80 5.98 16.43 -13.77
CA ILE A 80 4.56 16.22 -14.04
C ILE A 80 4.09 14.95 -13.34
N ARG A 81 4.81 13.83 -13.51
CA ARG A 81 4.49 12.57 -12.81
C ARG A 81 4.38 12.77 -11.30
N LYS A 82 5.38 13.42 -10.71
CA LYS A 82 5.39 13.72 -9.26
C LYS A 82 4.23 14.60 -8.81
N GLN A 83 3.80 15.55 -9.64
CA GLN A 83 2.63 16.36 -9.32
C GLN A 83 1.37 15.49 -9.36
N ALA A 84 1.21 14.69 -10.42
CA ALA A 84 0.07 13.82 -10.60
C ALA A 84 -0.08 12.79 -9.49
N ILE A 85 1.03 12.16 -9.10
CA ILE A 85 1.12 11.19 -7.99
C ILE A 85 0.65 11.82 -6.67
N LYS A 86 1.09 13.05 -6.36
CA LYS A 86 0.70 13.76 -5.14
C LYS A 86 -0.77 14.13 -5.09
N ASP A 87 -1.39 14.31 -6.26
CA ASP A 87 -2.78 14.72 -6.38
C ASP A 87 -3.74 13.50 -6.32
N LEU A 88 -3.27 12.28 -6.63
CA LEU A 88 -4.07 11.04 -6.59
C LEU A 88 -4.86 10.82 -5.29
N PRO A 89 -4.31 11.00 -4.07
CA PRO A 89 -5.07 10.80 -2.84
C PRO A 89 -6.27 11.75 -2.71
N SER A 90 -6.24 12.92 -3.35
CA SER A 90 -7.34 13.89 -3.31
C SER A 90 -8.60 13.35 -3.98
N LEU A 91 -8.46 12.45 -4.95
CA LEU A 91 -9.59 11.80 -5.63
C LEU A 91 -10.39 10.90 -4.67
N CYS A 92 -9.79 10.47 -3.56
CA CYS A 92 -10.41 9.59 -2.57
C CYS A 92 -10.90 10.33 -1.31
N LYS A 93 -10.74 11.66 -1.25
CA LYS A 93 -10.97 12.43 -0.02
C LYS A 93 -12.44 12.53 0.37
N ASP A 94 -13.32 12.71 -0.61
CA ASP A 94 -14.76 12.90 -0.40
C ASP A 94 -15.57 11.61 -0.70
N SER A 95 -15.04 10.70 -1.52
CA SER A 95 -15.57 9.34 -1.74
C SER A 95 -14.45 8.31 -1.72
N LYS A 96 -14.74 7.13 -1.16
CA LYS A 96 -13.80 6.00 -1.04
C LYS A 96 -13.94 4.96 -2.15
N ASP A 97 -14.84 5.18 -3.11
CA ASP A 97 -15.18 4.19 -4.15
C ASP A 97 -13.98 3.82 -5.02
N HIS A 98 -13.02 4.73 -5.15
CA HIS A 98 -11.82 4.54 -5.96
C HIS A 98 -10.56 4.25 -5.16
N THR A 99 -10.62 4.22 -3.81
CA THR A 99 -9.42 4.04 -2.96
C THR A 99 -8.63 2.80 -3.36
N HIS A 100 -9.30 1.68 -3.59
CA HIS A 100 -8.65 0.43 -3.99
C HIS A 100 -7.86 0.61 -5.30
N LYS A 101 -8.50 1.13 -6.35
CA LYS A 101 -7.87 1.37 -7.67
C LYS A 101 -6.68 2.34 -7.56
N ILE A 102 -6.86 3.45 -6.84
CA ILE A 102 -5.80 4.45 -6.67
C ILE A 102 -4.63 3.88 -5.86
N SER A 103 -4.91 3.07 -4.83
CA SER A 103 -3.87 2.41 -4.05
C SER A 103 -3.12 1.34 -4.85
N ASP A 104 -3.82 0.56 -5.68
CA ASP A 104 -3.20 -0.44 -6.55
C ASP A 104 -2.20 0.21 -7.52
N ILE A 105 -2.57 1.35 -8.10
CA ILE A 105 -1.69 2.11 -9.00
C ILE A 105 -0.50 2.71 -8.24
N LEU A 106 -0.73 3.33 -7.08
CA LEU A 106 0.37 3.84 -6.25
C LEU A 106 1.31 2.71 -5.81
N ALA A 107 0.80 1.51 -5.59
CA ALA A 107 1.60 0.33 -5.27
C ALA A 107 2.50 -0.08 -6.46
N GLN A 108 1.98 -0.08 -7.69
CA GLN A 108 2.80 -0.30 -8.90
C GLN A 108 3.90 0.76 -9.04
N LEU A 109 3.62 2.03 -8.68
CA LEU A 109 4.60 3.12 -8.73
C LEU A 109 5.71 3.04 -7.65
N LEU A 110 5.62 2.12 -6.68
CA LEU A 110 6.70 1.90 -5.69
C LEU A 110 8.00 1.36 -6.32
N GLN A 111 7.96 0.94 -7.58
CA GLN A 111 9.15 0.53 -8.34
C GLN A 111 9.90 1.70 -8.98
N ALA A 112 9.46 2.95 -8.79
CA ALA A 112 10.13 4.12 -9.35
C ALA A 112 11.63 4.17 -8.97
N GLU A 113 12.49 4.29 -9.98
CA GLU A 113 13.95 4.34 -9.81
C GLU A 113 14.42 5.71 -9.26
N ASP A 114 13.73 6.79 -9.63
CA ASP A 114 14.05 8.11 -9.10
C ASP A 114 13.60 8.25 -7.64
N SER A 115 14.57 8.51 -6.77
CA SER A 115 14.35 8.65 -5.32
C SER A 115 13.31 9.72 -4.95
N THR A 116 13.18 10.79 -5.73
CA THR A 116 12.27 11.89 -5.44
C THR A 116 10.85 11.61 -5.89
N GLU A 117 10.69 10.83 -6.94
CA GLU A 117 9.43 10.25 -7.39
C GLU A 117 8.96 9.16 -6.42
N LEU A 118 9.83 8.24 -6.03
CA LEU A 118 9.54 7.24 -5.02
C LEU A 118 9.10 7.89 -3.69
N ALA A 119 9.75 8.97 -3.28
CA ALA A 119 9.31 9.74 -2.10
C ALA A 119 7.91 10.34 -2.26
N ALA A 120 7.52 10.76 -3.47
CA ALA A 120 6.16 11.25 -3.74
C ALA A 120 5.14 10.12 -3.64
N VAL A 121 5.45 8.92 -4.16
CA VAL A 121 4.61 7.72 -4.03
C VAL A 121 4.41 7.34 -2.57
N HIS A 122 5.49 7.24 -1.80
CA HIS A 122 5.42 6.95 -0.36
C HIS A 122 4.52 7.93 0.39
N ASN A 123 4.69 9.24 0.17
CA ASN A 123 3.87 10.26 0.83
C ASN A 123 2.40 10.20 0.40
N SER A 124 2.13 9.81 -0.85
CA SER A 124 0.77 9.68 -1.39
C SER A 124 0.06 8.47 -0.78
N LEU A 125 0.73 7.31 -0.68
CA LEU A 125 0.22 6.14 0.05
C LEU A 125 -0.02 6.45 1.53
N MET A 126 0.89 7.17 2.18
CA MET A 126 0.71 7.60 3.58
C MET A 126 -0.51 8.53 3.75
N THR A 127 -0.77 9.38 2.77
CA THR A 127 -1.96 10.24 2.77
C THR A 127 -3.22 9.42 2.55
N LEU A 128 -3.18 8.45 1.62
CA LEU A 128 -4.31 7.58 1.33
C LEU A 128 -4.66 6.67 2.52
N LEU A 129 -3.67 6.15 3.24
CA LEU A 129 -3.87 5.39 4.49
C LEU A 129 -4.63 6.21 5.55
N LYS A 130 -4.38 7.52 5.64
CA LYS A 130 -5.09 8.41 6.56
C LYS A 130 -6.53 8.72 6.12
N ILE A 131 -6.81 8.65 4.82
CA ILE A 131 -8.15 8.86 4.26
C ILE A 131 -8.98 7.59 4.40
N ASP A 132 -8.42 6.45 4.01
CA ASP A 132 -9.08 5.16 3.99
C ASP A 132 -8.09 4.00 4.09
N ALA A 133 -7.70 3.67 5.32
CA ALA A 133 -6.68 2.68 5.60
C ALA A 133 -7.02 1.29 5.03
N LYS A 134 -8.27 0.83 5.19
CA LYS A 134 -8.71 -0.49 4.71
C LYS A 134 -8.68 -0.58 3.18
N GLY A 135 -9.22 0.43 2.49
CA GLY A 135 -9.18 0.48 1.02
C GLY A 135 -7.75 0.56 0.47
N THR A 136 -6.88 1.30 1.15
CA THR A 136 -5.45 1.38 0.77
C THR A 136 -4.72 0.07 0.98
N LEU A 137 -4.91 -0.57 2.14
CA LEU A 137 -4.35 -1.90 2.38
C LEU A 137 -4.85 -2.91 1.36
N SER A 138 -6.12 -2.84 0.96
CA SER A 138 -6.68 -3.71 -0.06
C SER A 138 -5.98 -3.59 -1.41
N GLY A 139 -5.66 -2.37 -1.87
CA GLY A 139 -4.89 -2.18 -3.10
C GLY A 139 -3.43 -2.65 -2.97
N LEU A 140 -2.78 -2.38 -1.83
CA LEU A 140 -1.42 -2.87 -1.55
C LEU A 140 -1.35 -4.41 -1.54
N PHE A 141 -2.28 -5.07 -0.85
CA PHE A 141 -2.32 -6.54 -0.79
C PHE A 141 -2.72 -7.18 -2.12
N SER A 142 -3.52 -6.51 -2.95
CA SER A 142 -3.77 -6.93 -4.33
C SER A 142 -2.47 -7.10 -5.11
N GLN A 143 -1.56 -6.12 -5.01
CA GLN A 143 -0.25 -6.17 -5.65
C GLN A 143 0.74 -7.13 -4.96
N ILE A 144 0.64 -7.31 -3.63
CA ILE A 144 1.44 -8.33 -2.95
C ILE A 144 1.07 -9.74 -3.45
N ILE A 145 -0.22 -10.01 -3.64
CA ILE A 145 -0.72 -11.34 -4.00
C ILE A 145 -0.60 -11.61 -5.50
N ASN A 146 -0.87 -10.62 -6.36
CA ASN A 146 -1.01 -10.82 -7.81
C ASN A 146 -0.01 -10.03 -8.65
N GLY A 147 0.77 -9.12 -8.05
CA GLY A 147 1.75 -8.32 -8.77
C GLY A 147 3.06 -9.06 -9.01
N ASP A 148 3.95 -8.44 -9.79
CA ASP A 148 5.27 -8.97 -10.06
C ASP A 148 6.19 -8.91 -8.82
N ASP A 149 7.21 -9.78 -8.78
CA ASP A 149 8.13 -9.95 -7.63
C ASP A 149 8.69 -8.62 -7.08
N LEU A 150 9.10 -7.71 -7.97
CA LEU A 150 9.62 -6.41 -7.57
C LEU A 150 8.55 -5.56 -6.87
N ILE A 151 7.33 -5.51 -7.41
CA ILE A 151 6.24 -4.72 -6.83
C ILE A 151 5.84 -5.34 -5.49
N ARG A 152 5.75 -6.66 -5.42
CA ARG A 152 5.48 -7.41 -4.18
C ARG A 152 6.49 -7.07 -3.09
N GLU A 153 7.79 -7.16 -3.38
CA GLU A 153 8.87 -6.83 -2.44
C GLU A 153 8.70 -5.39 -1.91
N ARG A 154 8.46 -4.43 -2.80
CA ARG A 154 8.29 -3.02 -2.44
C ARG A 154 7.05 -2.79 -1.58
N CYS A 155 5.94 -3.47 -1.87
CA CYS A 155 4.71 -3.37 -1.12
C CYS A 155 4.86 -3.96 0.29
N ILE A 156 5.45 -5.15 0.43
CA ILE A 156 5.70 -5.76 1.75
C ILE A 156 6.59 -4.84 2.58
N LYS A 157 7.69 -4.34 2.01
CA LYS A 157 8.59 -3.40 2.68
C LYS A 157 7.88 -2.09 3.08
N PHE A 158 7.01 -1.56 2.23
CA PHE A 158 6.21 -0.38 2.56
C PHE A 158 5.28 -0.65 3.76
N VAL A 159 4.48 -1.71 3.68
CA VAL A 159 3.48 -2.06 4.71
C VAL A 159 4.16 -2.31 6.06
N THR A 160 5.18 -3.15 6.08
CA THR A 160 5.87 -3.56 7.32
C THR A 160 6.63 -2.40 7.97
N SER A 161 7.18 -1.46 7.19
CA SER A 161 7.89 -0.30 7.72
C SER A 161 7.00 0.88 8.13
N LYS A 162 5.82 1.05 7.51
CA LYS A 162 5.00 2.26 7.69
C LYS A 162 3.79 2.08 8.58
N ILE A 163 3.18 0.89 8.64
CA ILE A 163 1.93 0.68 9.40
C ILE A 163 2.11 1.00 10.89
N LYS A 164 3.21 0.55 11.51
CA LYS A 164 3.51 0.83 12.92
C LYS A 164 3.59 2.34 13.22
N SER A 165 4.08 3.14 12.25
CA SER A 165 4.23 4.60 12.41
C SER A 165 2.93 5.39 12.36
N LEU A 166 1.85 4.80 11.82
CA LEU A 166 0.53 5.41 11.77
C LEU A 166 -0.24 5.27 13.09
N GLY A 167 0.13 4.29 13.90
CA GLY A 167 -0.52 4.00 15.18
C GLY A 167 -1.98 3.56 15.05
N HIS A 168 -2.60 3.30 16.20
CA HIS A 168 -3.97 2.80 16.27
C HIS A 168 -5.06 3.86 16.00
N GLU A 169 -4.67 5.13 15.83
CA GLU A 169 -5.59 6.19 15.39
C GLU A 169 -6.04 5.98 13.93
N VAL A 170 -5.13 5.51 13.07
CA VAL A 170 -5.43 5.16 11.67
C VAL A 170 -5.71 3.67 11.56
N ILE A 171 -4.91 2.83 12.22
CA ILE A 171 -5.05 1.38 12.21
C ILE A 171 -6.02 0.97 13.32
N THR A 172 -7.30 1.26 13.08
CA THR A 172 -8.40 0.87 13.97
C THR A 172 -8.51 -0.65 14.05
N LYS A 173 -9.27 -1.16 15.03
CA LYS A 173 -9.49 -2.61 15.19
C LYS A 173 -9.97 -3.30 13.91
N GLU A 174 -10.88 -2.69 13.16
CA GLU A 174 -11.39 -3.27 11.91
C GLU A 174 -10.29 -3.35 10.83
N VAL A 175 -9.46 -2.31 10.73
CA VAL A 175 -8.34 -2.24 9.78
C VAL A 175 -7.26 -3.24 10.17
N GLU A 176 -7.00 -3.38 11.47
CA GLU A 176 -6.06 -4.36 12.02
C GLU A 176 -6.53 -5.80 11.75
N ASP A 177 -7.82 -6.11 11.95
CA ASP A 177 -8.39 -7.42 11.64
C ASP A 177 -8.27 -7.75 10.14
N TYR A 178 -8.48 -6.76 9.28
CA TYR A 178 -8.24 -6.90 7.84
C TYR A 178 -6.75 -7.15 7.53
N LEU A 179 -5.85 -6.35 8.11
CA LEU A 179 -4.41 -6.51 7.96
C LEU A 179 -3.94 -7.92 8.36
N ILE A 180 -4.37 -8.41 9.52
CA ILE A 180 -4.03 -9.77 9.99
C ILE A 180 -4.51 -10.82 8.99
N THR A 181 -5.74 -10.66 8.48
CA THR A 181 -6.32 -11.60 7.52
C THR A 181 -5.52 -11.64 6.22
N GLU A 182 -5.15 -10.50 5.67
CA GLU A 182 -4.36 -10.45 4.44
C GLU A 182 -2.93 -10.94 4.64
N CYS A 183 -2.25 -10.55 5.74
CA CYS A 183 -0.92 -11.08 6.07
C CYS A 183 -0.93 -12.62 6.14
N LYS A 184 -1.95 -13.23 6.78
CA LYS A 184 -2.08 -14.70 6.86
C LYS A 184 -2.25 -15.36 5.50
N LYS A 185 -2.93 -14.72 4.55
CA LYS A 185 -3.02 -15.23 3.17
C LYS A 185 -1.65 -15.19 2.50
N VAL A 186 -0.95 -14.07 2.63
CA VAL A 186 0.39 -13.92 2.03
C VAL A 186 1.34 -14.96 2.59
N LEU A 187 1.34 -15.19 3.92
CA LEU A 187 2.17 -16.17 4.61
C LEU A 187 2.01 -17.63 4.13
N GLN A 188 0.99 -17.96 3.34
CA GLN A 188 0.84 -19.29 2.73
C GLN A 188 1.87 -19.55 1.63
N ASP A 189 2.42 -18.50 1.03
CA ASP A 189 3.45 -18.57 0.00
C ASP A 189 4.40 -17.37 0.16
N VAL A 190 5.44 -17.57 0.98
CA VAL A 190 6.45 -16.56 1.30
C VAL A 190 7.84 -17.16 1.31
N ASN A 191 8.81 -16.35 0.94
CA ASN A 191 10.21 -16.64 1.24
C ASN A 191 10.54 -16.28 2.70
N ALA A 192 11.75 -16.63 3.15
CA ALA A 192 12.17 -16.42 4.54
C ALA A 192 12.21 -14.93 4.95
N GLU A 193 12.59 -14.02 4.05
CA GLU A 193 12.66 -12.59 4.33
C GLU A 193 11.25 -12.00 4.49
N GLU A 194 10.34 -12.32 3.58
CA GLU A 194 8.94 -11.90 3.64
C GLU A 194 8.26 -12.41 4.91
N PHE A 195 8.49 -13.68 5.27
CA PHE A 195 7.98 -14.28 6.50
C PHE A 195 8.41 -13.47 7.73
N TYR A 196 9.70 -13.13 7.83
CA TYR A 196 10.22 -12.32 8.94
C TYR A 196 9.53 -10.95 9.01
N GLN A 197 9.47 -10.23 7.88
CA GLN A 197 8.90 -8.88 7.84
C GLN A 197 7.40 -8.88 8.22
N LEU A 198 6.64 -9.86 7.72
CA LEU A 198 5.22 -10.00 8.01
C LEU A 198 4.97 -10.45 9.45
N LEU A 199 5.77 -11.36 9.99
CA LEU A 199 5.64 -11.81 11.38
C LEU A 199 5.97 -10.67 12.36
N GLU A 200 6.98 -9.84 12.05
CA GLU A 200 7.31 -8.66 12.84
C GLU A 200 6.19 -7.61 12.80
N LEU A 201 5.44 -7.52 11.71
CA LEU A 201 4.25 -6.68 11.62
C LEU A 201 3.10 -7.28 12.45
N LEU A 202 2.82 -8.58 12.31
CA LEU A 202 1.77 -9.29 13.04
C LEU A 202 1.99 -9.25 14.56
N SER A 203 3.25 -9.28 15.03
CA SER A 203 3.58 -9.16 16.45
C SER A 203 3.23 -7.81 17.05
N TRP A 204 3.20 -6.75 16.25
CA TRP A 204 2.76 -5.42 16.69
C TRP A 204 1.24 -5.34 16.85
N THR A 205 0.49 -6.18 16.12
CA THR A 205 -0.97 -6.25 16.21
C THR A 205 -1.45 -6.92 17.50
N ARG A 206 -2.77 -7.02 17.68
CA ARG A 206 -3.41 -7.79 18.75
C ARG A 206 -2.93 -9.24 18.87
N LEU A 207 -2.34 -9.82 17.80
CA LEU A 207 -1.75 -11.15 17.89
C LEU A 207 -0.59 -11.18 18.89
N GLY A 208 0.33 -10.22 18.86
CA GLY A 208 1.44 -10.19 19.82
C GLY A 208 1.06 -9.74 21.24
N GLN A 209 -0.16 -9.23 21.43
CA GLN A 209 -0.61 -8.64 22.71
C GLN A 209 -1.40 -9.60 23.60
N THR A 210 -1.88 -10.73 23.07
CA THR A 210 -2.73 -11.68 23.80
C THR A 210 -2.11 -13.07 23.81
N VAL A 211 -2.34 -13.86 24.87
CA VAL A 211 -1.80 -15.23 24.95
C VAL A 211 -2.29 -16.09 23.79
N ALA A 212 -3.57 -16.00 23.43
CA ALA A 212 -4.15 -16.73 22.31
C ALA A 212 -3.55 -16.30 20.96
N GLY A 213 -3.33 -15.00 20.76
CA GLY A 213 -2.68 -14.48 19.56
C GLY A 213 -1.20 -14.84 19.47
N GLN A 214 -0.48 -14.85 20.60
CA GLN A 214 0.92 -15.27 20.67
C GLN A 214 1.05 -16.76 20.37
N GLN A 215 0.10 -17.59 20.84
CA GLN A 215 0.03 -18.99 20.44
C GLN A 215 -0.15 -19.12 18.92
N GLU A 216 -1.05 -18.34 18.32
CA GLU A 216 -1.25 -18.34 16.86
C GLU A 216 0.02 -17.92 16.09
N LEU A 217 0.78 -16.92 16.58
CA LEU A 217 2.09 -16.56 16.01
C LEU A 217 3.08 -17.73 16.09
N VAL A 218 3.13 -18.43 17.22
CA VAL A 218 4.01 -19.59 17.40
C VAL A 218 3.60 -20.74 16.48
N ASP A 219 2.29 -20.97 16.31
CA ASP A 219 1.78 -22.01 15.41
C ASP A 219 2.18 -21.72 13.95
N MET A 220 2.07 -20.46 13.49
CA MET A 220 2.56 -20.06 12.16
C MET A 220 4.08 -20.26 11.99
N ILE A 221 4.88 -19.98 13.03
CA ILE A 221 6.33 -20.23 13.00
C ILE A 221 6.63 -21.74 12.93
N ALA A 222 5.87 -22.55 13.66
CA ALA A 222 6.01 -24.00 13.65
C ALA A 222 5.62 -24.61 12.29
N GLU A 223 4.58 -24.09 11.64
CA GLU A 223 4.19 -24.46 10.28
C GLU A 223 5.30 -24.10 9.28
N GLN A 224 5.86 -22.89 9.36
CA GLN A 224 6.94 -22.43 8.47
C GLN A 224 8.25 -23.22 8.64
N ALA A 225 8.54 -23.67 9.87
CA ALA A 225 9.69 -24.50 10.17
C ALA A 225 9.53 -25.95 9.66
N ASP A 226 8.33 -26.32 9.24
CA ASP A 226 7.91 -27.68 8.87
C ASP A 226 8.34 -28.72 9.91
N LEU A 227 7.97 -28.50 11.18
CA LEU A 227 8.38 -29.36 12.31
C LEU A 227 7.83 -30.79 12.25
N ASN A 228 7.01 -31.11 11.25
CA ASN A 228 6.49 -32.46 11.02
C ASN A 228 7.39 -33.27 10.09
N GLN A 229 8.38 -32.64 9.44
CA GLN A 229 9.38 -33.32 8.63
C GLN A 229 10.51 -33.89 9.49
N ASP A 230 11.09 -35.01 9.06
CA ASP A 230 12.29 -35.57 9.68
C ASP A 230 13.45 -34.57 9.57
N PHE A 231 14.14 -34.32 10.68
CA PHE A 231 15.28 -33.42 10.70
C PHE A 231 16.52 -34.11 10.10
N GLU A 232 17.00 -33.57 8.97
CA GLU A 232 18.19 -34.07 8.26
C GLU A 232 19.39 -33.13 8.42
N PRO A 233 20.17 -33.23 9.51
CA PRO A 233 21.28 -32.33 9.81
C PRO A 233 22.48 -32.47 8.87
N GLN A 234 22.48 -33.46 7.96
CA GLN A 234 23.54 -33.72 7.00
C GLN A 234 23.15 -33.40 5.56
N SER A 235 22.03 -32.71 5.33
CA SER A 235 21.68 -32.21 4.00
C SER A 235 22.80 -31.29 3.49
N PRO A 236 23.26 -31.42 2.22
CA PRO A 236 24.41 -30.68 1.69
C PRO A 236 24.34 -29.16 1.87
N ASP A 237 23.13 -28.62 1.94
CA ASP A 237 22.88 -27.18 1.88
C ASP A 237 22.60 -26.55 3.26
N ASN A 238 22.53 -27.34 4.34
CA ASN A 238 22.20 -26.90 5.72
C ASN A 238 20.91 -26.06 5.87
N GLU A 239 20.10 -25.92 4.83
CA GLU A 239 18.89 -25.06 4.81
C GLU A 239 17.90 -25.42 5.93
N ASN A 240 17.78 -26.71 6.25
CA ASN A 240 16.92 -27.20 7.33
C ASN A 240 17.35 -26.68 8.72
N VAL A 241 18.66 -26.58 8.97
CA VAL A 241 19.22 -26.11 10.25
C VAL A 241 19.04 -24.61 10.37
N ASP A 242 19.34 -23.85 9.31
CA ASP A 242 19.20 -22.39 9.31
C ASP A 242 17.73 -21.98 9.43
N ARG A 243 16.81 -22.66 8.72
CA ARG A 243 15.36 -22.48 8.85
C ARG A 243 14.88 -22.72 10.27
N LEU A 244 15.28 -23.85 10.89
CA LEU A 244 14.88 -24.21 12.24
C LEU A 244 15.41 -23.22 13.28
N LEU A 245 16.70 -22.84 13.20
CA LEU A 245 17.32 -21.87 14.09
C LEU A 245 16.67 -20.48 13.95
N HIS A 246 16.33 -20.09 12.73
CA HIS A 246 15.65 -18.82 12.47
C HIS A 246 14.24 -18.81 13.07
N CYS A 247 13.46 -19.86 12.84
CA CYS A 247 12.12 -20.03 13.42
C CYS A 247 12.18 -20.04 14.96
N PHE A 248 13.17 -20.70 15.55
CA PHE A 248 13.36 -20.69 17.00
C PHE A 248 13.60 -19.27 17.54
N LYS A 249 14.47 -18.49 16.90
CA LYS A 249 14.74 -17.09 17.30
C LYS A 249 13.49 -16.22 17.20
N LEU A 250 12.67 -16.44 16.17
CA LEU A 250 11.39 -15.74 15.99
C LEU A 250 10.37 -16.12 17.06
N ALA A 251 10.33 -17.38 17.50
CA ALA A 251 9.38 -17.86 18.49
C ALA A 251 9.76 -17.48 19.93
N LEU A 252 11.06 -17.31 20.21
CA LEU A 252 11.63 -17.08 21.54
C LEU A 252 10.92 -15.96 22.35
N PRO A 253 10.57 -14.79 21.78
CA PRO A 253 9.89 -13.72 22.53
C PRO A 253 8.51 -14.11 23.07
N TYR A 254 7.88 -15.13 22.49
CA TYR A 254 6.54 -15.58 22.88
C TYR A 254 6.57 -16.75 23.87
N PHE A 255 7.74 -17.21 24.31
CA PHE A 255 7.85 -18.34 25.24
C PHE A 255 7.31 -17.94 26.61
N SER A 256 6.23 -18.60 27.01
CA SER A 256 5.60 -18.46 28.31
C SER A 256 5.10 -19.84 28.78
N VAL A 257 4.72 -19.94 30.06
CA VAL A 257 4.12 -21.19 30.60
C VAL A 257 2.91 -21.65 29.77
N SER A 258 2.18 -20.71 29.16
CA SER A 258 0.96 -20.97 28.38
C SER A 258 1.20 -21.31 26.91
N THR A 259 2.37 -21.01 26.36
CA THR A 259 2.76 -21.24 24.94
C THR A 259 3.80 -22.37 24.79
N PHE A 260 4.16 -23.03 25.90
CA PHE A 260 5.31 -23.91 26.04
C PHE A 260 5.32 -25.14 25.11
N LEU A 261 4.17 -25.71 24.75
CA LEU A 261 4.09 -27.00 24.05
C LEU A 261 4.59 -26.98 22.60
N ALA A 262 4.32 -25.91 21.85
CA ALA A 262 4.82 -25.73 20.48
C ALA A 262 6.32 -25.36 20.49
N CYS A 263 6.72 -24.52 21.44
CA CYS A 263 8.11 -24.12 21.69
C CYS A 263 9.00 -25.30 22.11
N PHE A 264 8.44 -26.27 22.83
CA PHE A 264 9.12 -27.49 23.25
C PHE A 264 9.40 -28.43 22.07
N LYS A 265 8.52 -28.51 21.07
CA LYS A 265 8.80 -29.26 19.82
C LYS A 265 9.96 -28.65 19.02
N LEU A 266 10.00 -27.32 18.90
CA LEU A 266 11.13 -26.59 18.30
C LEU A 266 12.45 -26.90 19.03
N ALA A 267 12.43 -26.91 20.36
CA ALA A 267 13.60 -27.20 21.18
C ALA A 267 14.04 -28.67 21.07
N LEU A 268 13.10 -29.62 21.06
CA LEU A 268 13.42 -31.05 20.97
C LEU A 268 14.14 -31.39 19.65
N LEU A 269 13.69 -30.83 18.52
CA LEU A 269 14.32 -31.07 17.21
C LEU A 269 15.75 -30.52 17.11
N TYR A 270 16.10 -29.48 17.87
CA TYR A 270 17.46 -28.94 17.89
C TYR A 270 18.44 -29.77 18.73
N PHE A 271 17.93 -30.56 19.69
CA PHE A 271 18.74 -31.36 20.62
C PHE A 271 18.73 -32.87 20.33
N SER A 272 17.99 -33.32 19.32
CA SER A 272 17.98 -34.70 18.80
C SER A 272 18.82 -34.83 17.54
#